data_AF-A0A1Z5HU88-F1
#
_entry.id   AF-A0A1Z5HU88-F1
#
_cell.length_a   1.000
_cell.length_b   1.000
_cell.length_c   1.000
_cell.angle_alpha   90.00
_cell.angle_beta   90.00
_cell.angle_gamma   90.00
#
_symmetry.space_group_name_H-M   'P 1'
#
loop_
_entity.id
_entity.type
_entity.pdbx_description
1 polymer ?
#
loop_
_entity_poly.entity_id
_entity_poly.type
_entity_poly.pdbx_seq_one_letter_code
_entity_poly.pdbx_strand_id
1 'polypeptide(L)'
;MIYDKQTIDAVFQEVEKMLGIEESAGYQRIFEKGMKRGREEGREESLVDITIRLLIKKFRKLPKEYVVRIKEQDTYVLQQLIDNIFDINELSELDDYLH
;
A
#
# COMPACT_ATOMS: atom_id res chain seq x y z
N MET A 1 40.75 -8.15 10.37
CA MET A 1 39.89 -9.16 9.72
C MET A 1 38.54 -8.53 9.48
N ILE A 2 38.04 -8.55 8.24
CA ILE A 2 36.66 -8.17 7.94
C ILE A 2 35.93 -9.50 7.77
N TYR A 3 34.96 -9.78 8.63
CA TYR A 3 34.09 -10.95 8.51
C TYR A 3 33.14 -10.74 7.34
N ASP A 4 32.84 -11.81 6.59
CA ASP A 4 31.85 -11.74 5.53
C ASP A 4 30.42 -11.64 6.11
N LYS A 5 29.50 -11.14 5.30
CA LYS A 5 28.12 -10.89 5.74
C LYS A 5 27.42 -12.17 6.22
N GLN A 6 27.69 -13.34 5.61
CA GLN A 6 27.03 -14.58 6.00
C GLN A 6 27.47 -15.02 7.39
N THR A 7 28.77 -14.90 7.69
CA THR A 7 29.31 -15.17 9.03
C THR A 7 28.70 -14.24 10.08
N ILE A 8 28.55 -12.95 9.75
CA ILE A 8 27.92 -11.97 10.64
C ILE A 8 26.46 -12.35 10.90
N ASP A 9 25.67 -12.59 9.84
CA ASP A 9 24.25 -12.91 9.95
C ASP A 9 24.02 -14.21 10.76
N ALA A 10 24.85 -15.25 10.55
CA ALA A 10 24.76 -16.51 11.30
C ALA A 10 25.01 -16.32 12.81
N VAL A 11 25.98 -15.49 13.20
CA VAL A 11 26.24 -15.19 14.62
C VAL A 11 25.06 -14.44 15.23
N PHE A 12 24.48 -13.47 14.53
CA PHE A 12 23.32 -12.73 15.02
C PHE A 12 22.09 -13.63 15.17
N GLN A 13 21.79 -14.48 14.19
CA GLN A 13 20.67 -15.43 14.26
C GLN A 13 20.79 -16.37 15.47
N GLU A 14 21.98 -16.90 15.75
CA GLU A 14 22.21 -17.76 16.89
C GLU A 14 22.00 -16.98 18.21
N VAL A 15 22.50 -15.74 18.31
CA VAL A 15 22.30 -14.87 19.47
C VAL A 15 20.81 -14.54 19.68
N GLU A 16 20.09 -14.17 18.62
CA GLU A 16 18.66 -13.88 18.66
C GLU A 16 17.85 -15.08 19.16
N LYS A 17 18.21 -16.28 18.69
CA LYS A 17 17.60 -17.54 19.13
C LYS A 17 17.90 -17.85 20.59
N MET A 18 19.15 -17.72 21.04
CA MET A 18 19.52 -17.93 22.45
C MET A 18 18.79 -16.97 23.39
N LEU A 19 18.60 -15.72 22.96
CA LEU A 19 17.92 -14.68 23.74
C LEU A 19 16.40 -14.74 23.64
N GLY A 20 15.83 -15.60 22.78
CA GLY A 20 14.39 -15.68 22.55
C GLY A 20 13.79 -14.34 22.12
N ILE A 21 14.53 -13.56 21.32
CA ILE A 21 14.15 -12.18 20.98
C ILE A 21 12.76 -12.12 20.36
N GLU A 22 12.43 -13.08 19.50
CA GLU A 22 11.12 -13.15 18.85
C GLU A 22 9.98 -13.37 19.85
N GLU A 23 10.21 -14.10 20.93
CA GLU A 23 9.20 -14.35 21.98
C GLU A 23 9.00 -13.14 22.89
N SER A 24 9.90 -12.15 22.85
CA SER A 24 9.81 -10.97 23.68
C SER A 24 8.56 -10.15 23.33
N ALA A 25 7.86 -9.67 24.37
CA ALA A 25 6.68 -8.81 24.19
C ALA A 25 6.99 -7.50 23.44
N GLY A 26 8.26 -7.04 23.47
CA GLY A 26 8.71 -5.90 22.68
C GLY A 26 8.70 -6.21 21.19
N TYR A 27 9.35 -7.31 20.80
CA TYR A 27 9.44 -7.76 19.41
C TYR A 27 8.06 -8.05 18.82
N GLN A 28 7.22 -8.83 19.51
CA GLN A 28 5.87 -9.16 19.05
C GLN A 28 5.03 -7.91 18.76
N ARG A 29 5.05 -6.90 19.65
CA ARG A 29 4.33 -5.65 19.42
C ARG A 29 4.84 -4.85 18.23
N ILE A 30 6.16 -4.82 18.00
CA ILE A 30 6.74 -4.12 16.85
C ILE A 30 6.36 -4.87 15.57
N PHE A 31 6.49 -6.19 15.56
CA PHE A 31 6.14 -7.04 14.44
C PHE A 31 4.65 -6.92 14.07
N GLU A 32 3.74 -7.02 15.05
CA GLU A 32 2.31 -6.84 14.84
C GLU A 32 1.96 -5.46 14.26
N LYS A 33 2.57 -4.39 14.79
CA LYS A 33 2.39 -3.03 14.25
C LYS A 33 2.89 -2.92 12.82
N GLY A 34 4.05 -3.50 12.51
CA GLY A 34 4.60 -3.56 11.16
C GLY A 34 3.69 -4.31 10.20
N MET A 35 3.19 -5.48 10.60
CA MET A 35 2.24 -6.28 9.83
C MET A 35 0.93 -5.55 9.58
N LYS A 36 0.39 -4.86 10.59
CA LYS A 36 -0.83 -4.06 10.45
C LYS A 36 -0.62 -2.91 9.46
N ARG A 37 0.46 -2.15 9.64
CA ARG A 37 0.81 -1.03 8.75
C ARG A 37 1.04 -1.48 7.31
N GLY A 38 1.76 -2.58 7.10
CA GLY A 38 1.99 -3.12 5.75
C GLY A 38 0.70 -3.60 5.06
N ARG A 39 -0.27 -4.15 5.83
CA ARG A 39 -1.60 -4.48 5.28
C ARG A 39 -2.41 -3.25 4.94
N GLU A 40 -2.33 -2.21 5.77
CA GLU A 40 -2.99 -0.92 5.51
C GLU A 40 -2.41 -0.28 4.25
N GLU A 41 -1.10 -0.03 4.20
CA GLU A 41 -0.39 0.54 3.04
C GLU A 41 -0.68 -0.26 1.75
N GLY A 42 -0.60 -1.60 1.80
CA GLY A 42 -0.90 -2.44 0.64
C GLY A 42 -2.37 -2.36 0.18
N ARG A 43 -3.32 -2.10 1.08
CA ARG A 43 -4.72 -1.85 0.72
C ARG A 43 -4.88 -0.49 0.05
N GLU A 44 -4.22 0.55 0.56
CA GLU A 44 -4.26 1.90 -0.01
C GLU A 44 -3.68 1.92 -1.43
N GLU A 45 -2.48 1.36 -1.61
CA GLU A 45 -1.82 1.27 -2.91
C GLU A 45 -2.66 0.50 -3.93
N SER A 46 -3.28 -0.60 -3.50
CA SER A 46 -4.15 -1.42 -4.36
C SER A 46 -5.41 -0.67 -4.78
N LEU A 47 -6.01 0.14 -3.91
CA LEU A 47 -7.16 0.98 -4.26
C LEU A 47 -6.80 1.98 -5.36
N VAL A 48 -5.67 2.67 -5.24
CA VAL A 48 -5.19 3.60 -6.27
C VAL A 48 -5.02 2.90 -7.63
N ASP A 49 -4.32 1.76 -7.65
CA ASP A 49 -4.05 0.99 -8.87
C ASP A 49 -5.35 0.43 -9.50
N ILE A 50 -6.28 -0.08 -8.69
CA ILE A 50 -7.59 -0.54 -9.16
C ILE A 50 -8.40 0.61 -9.76
N THR A 51 -8.51 1.75 -9.08
CA THR A 51 -9.25 2.93 -9.55
C THR A 51 -8.73 3.38 -10.92
N ILE A 52 -7.41 3.56 -11.06
CA ILE A 52 -6.79 3.97 -12.33
C ILE A 52 -7.10 2.94 -13.43
N ARG A 53 -6.94 1.64 -13.17
CA ARG A 53 -7.20 0.59 -14.17
C ARG A 53 -8.65 0.54 -14.61
N LEU A 54 -9.60 0.70 -13.67
CA LEU A 54 -11.03 0.69 -13.99
C LEU A 54 -11.41 1.90 -14.85
N LEU A 55 -10.93 3.09 -14.49
CA LEU A 55 -11.15 4.31 -15.26
C LEU A 55 -10.54 4.23 -16.66
N ILE A 56 -9.31 3.71 -16.80
CA ILE A 56 -8.70 3.47 -18.12
C ILE A 56 -9.52 2.46 -18.93
N LYS A 57 -10.00 1.37 -18.32
CA LYS A 57 -10.83 0.37 -19.02
C LYS A 57 -12.15 0.99 -19.51
N LYS A 58 -12.77 1.83 -18.70
CA LYS A 58 -14.05 2.47 -19.02
C LYS A 58 -13.91 3.56 -20.09
N PHE A 59 -12.98 4.50 -19.89
CA PHE A 59 -12.83 5.69 -20.74
C PHE A 59 -11.81 5.51 -21.87
N ARG A 60 -11.14 4.34 -21.96
CA ARG A 60 -10.03 3.99 -22.87
C ARG A 60 -8.75 4.81 -22.68
N LYS A 61 -8.86 6.05 -22.22
CA LYS A 61 -7.75 6.95 -21.94
C LYS A 61 -8.10 7.76 -20.69
N LEU A 62 -7.13 7.86 -19.77
CA LEU A 62 -7.22 8.70 -18.60
C LEU A 62 -6.13 9.78 -18.70
N PRO A 63 -6.48 11.08 -18.76
CA PRO A 63 -5.50 12.16 -18.71
C PRO A 63 -4.58 12.06 -17.49
N LYS A 64 -3.32 12.49 -17.65
CA LYS A 64 -2.30 12.41 -16.59
C LYS A 64 -2.70 13.19 -15.33
N GLU A 65 -3.41 14.30 -15.50
CA GLU A 65 -3.91 15.12 -14.39
C GLU A 65 -4.82 14.33 -13.44
N TYR A 66 -5.77 13.56 -13.98
CA TYR A 66 -6.61 12.69 -13.18
C TYR A 66 -5.81 11.59 -12.48
N VAL A 67 -4.78 11.02 -13.14
CA VAL A 67 -3.89 10.02 -12.51
C VAL A 67 -3.16 10.61 -11.30
N VAL A 68 -2.71 11.86 -11.38
CA VAL A 68 -2.04 12.53 -10.25
C VAL A 68 -3.04 12.75 -9.12
N ARG A 69 -4.20 13.35 -9.41
CA ARG A 69 -5.24 13.60 -8.40
C ARG A 69 -5.70 12.33 -7.70
N ILE A 70 -5.91 11.22 -8.43
CA ILE A 70 -6.27 9.91 -7.87
C ILE A 70 -5.22 9.38 -6.89
N LYS A 71 -3.92 9.58 -7.17
CA LYS A 71 -2.84 9.14 -6.27
C LYS A 71 -2.78 9.94 -4.97
N GLU A 72 -3.35 11.13 -4.96
CA GLU A 72 -3.38 12.03 -3.80
C GLU A 72 -4.67 11.91 -2.99
N GLN A 73 -5.69 11.22 -3.53
CA GLN A 73 -6.95 11.01 -2.81
C GLN A 73 -6.83 10.01 -1.67
N ASP A 74 -7.65 10.22 -0.65
CA ASP A 74 -7.83 9.26 0.43
C ASP A 74 -8.59 7.99 -0.03
N THR A 75 -8.48 6.94 0.78
CA THR A 75 -9.10 5.64 0.47
C THR A 75 -10.62 5.67 0.39
N TYR A 76 -11.29 6.61 1.05
CA TYR A 76 -12.74 6.72 1.03
C TYR A 76 -13.21 7.26 -0.32
N VAL A 77 -12.60 8.33 -0.81
CA VAL A 77 -12.89 8.87 -2.15
C VAL A 77 -12.62 7.83 -3.24
N LEU A 78 -11.50 7.10 -3.12
CA LEU A 78 -11.17 6.02 -4.06
C LEU A 78 -12.20 4.90 -4.07
N GLN A 79 -12.73 4.51 -2.90
CA GLN A 79 -13.79 3.51 -2.82
C GLN A 79 -15.09 4.01 -3.45
N GLN A 80 -15.48 5.26 -3.20
CA GLN A 80 -16.66 5.86 -3.83
C GLN A 80 -16.54 5.90 -5.37
N LEU A 81 -15.36 6.24 -5.89
CA LEU A 81 -15.10 6.18 -7.33
C LEU A 81 -15.24 4.77 -7.90
N ILE A 82 -14.78 3.75 -7.18
CA ILE A 82 -14.91 2.35 -7.59
C ILE A 82 -16.38 1.91 -7.55
N ASP A 83 -17.11 2.24 -6.49
CA ASP A 83 -18.51 1.84 -6.30
C ASP A 83 -19.42 2.48 -7.36
N ASN A 84 -19.17 3.75 -7.69
CA ASN A 84 -19.96 4.52 -8.66
C ASN A 84 -19.39 4.44 -10.10
N ILE A 85 -18.41 3.56 -10.37
CA ILE A 85 -17.70 3.53 -11.65
C ILE A 85 -18.63 3.37 -12.86
N PHE A 86 -19.75 2.65 -12.70
CA PHE A 86 -20.71 2.43 -13.78
C PHE A 86 -21.63 3.61 -13.99
N ASP A 87 -21.85 4.43 -12.97
CA ASP A 87 -22.73 5.60 -13.00
C ASP A 87 -22.05 6.85 -13.56
N ILE A 88 -20.71 6.93 -13.47
CA ILE A 88 -19.92 8.02 -14.05
C ILE A 88 -19.98 7.92 -15.58
N ASN A 89 -20.52 8.90 -16.32
CA ASN A 89 -20.69 8.75 -17.78
C ASN A 89 -19.59 9.41 -18.60
N GLU A 90 -18.96 10.46 -18.05
CA GLU A 90 -17.88 11.22 -18.68
C GLU A 90 -16.73 11.52 -17.72
N LEU A 91 -15.57 11.87 -18.28
CA LEU A 91 -14.37 12.14 -17.47
C LEU A 91 -14.51 13.38 -16.57
N SER A 92 -15.30 14.37 -16.99
CA SER A 92 -15.58 15.59 -16.21
C SER A 92 -16.30 15.29 -14.90
N GLU A 93 -17.13 14.25 -14.84
CA GLU A 93 -17.80 13.83 -13.59
C GLU A 93 -16.80 13.34 -12.52
N LEU A 94 -15.55 13.03 -12.87
CA LEU A 94 -14.51 12.74 -11.89
C LEU A 94 -14.13 13.97 -11.05
N ASP A 95 -14.39 15.18 -11.56
CA ASP A 95 -14.10 16.42 -10.85
C ASP A 95 -14.98 16.61 -9.61
N ASP A 96 -16.13 15.91 -9.53
CA ASP A 96 -17.00 15.90 -8.35
C ASP A 96 -16.41 15.08 -7.18
N TYR A 97 -15.45 14.21 -7.46
CA TYR A 97 -14.82 13.33 -6.49
C TYR A 97 -13.40 13.78 -6.13
N LEU A 98 -12.64 14.21 -7.14
CA LEU A 98 -11.23 14.50 -7.02
C LEU A 98 -11.05 15.96 -6.64
N HIS A 99 -10.49 16.25 -5.46
CA HIS A 99 -10.12 17.61 -5.06
C HIS A 99 -8.65 17.91 -5.34
#